data_AF-X0RYN9-F1
#
_entry.id   AF-X0RYN9-F1
#
_cell.length_a   1.000
_cell.length_b   1.000
_cell.length_c   1.000
_cell.angle_alpha   90.00
_cell.angle_beta   90.00
_cell.angle_gamma   90.00
#
_symmetry.space_group_name_H-M   'P 1'
#
loop_
_entity.id
_entity.type
_entity.pdbx_description
1 polymer ?
#
loop_
_entity_poly.entity_id
_entity_poly.type
_entity_poly.pdbx_seq_one_letter_code
_entity_poly.pdbx_strand_id
1 'polypeptide(L)'
;LDIQSNKLHFGPFAAENYEGVEARCVITGDFDIQVDFDLDQYPSTNSWRLDFSISEQGSGNDWAYAGIEYDAGGRHYIAVVADDGVASYNVTEATSHTSGKLRIVRIGYDFHFYYWTGSAWDEIGSGYTWSGTGWGDGTFNLALNMTAWGSSTTVEGSYDNFTVNSADEITGYLGETGDRAAQQVWDGDFELVYHFDQPPEGDADEILDSTVNAIHGQTVGTGGTALLVDALMGKGVYLEDEDRIEFELGQALVE
;
A
#
# COMPACT_ATOMS: atom_id res chain seq x y z
N LEU A 1 3.64 11.29 16.51
CA LEU A 1 3.28 11.34 15.08
C LEU A 1 2.95 12.74 14.58
N ASP A 2 3.66 13.24 13.58
CA ASP A 2 3.29 14.41 12.77
C ASP A 2 3.90 14.32 11.35
N ILE A 3 3.60 15.32 10.50
CA ILE A 3 4.22 15.44 9.17
C ILE A 3 5.30 16.51 9.23
N GLN A 4 6.55 16.13 8.96
CA GLN A 4 7.70 17.04 8.96
C GLN A 4 8.41 16.97 7.63
N SER A 5 8.51 18.10 6.92
CA SER A 5 9.17 18.18 5.61
C SER A 5 8.66 17.11 4.61
N ASN A 6 7.35 16.91 4.57
CA ASN A 6 6.69 15.91 3.72
C ASN A 6 7.02 14.44 4.07
N LYS A 7 7.56 14.17 5.26
CA LYS A 7 7.77 12.83 5.81
C LYS A 7 6.83 12.57 6.96
N LEU A 8 6.48 11.30 7.16
CA LEU A 8 5.78 10.87 8.36
C LEU A 8 6.80 10.69 9.48
N HIS A 9 6.76 11.55 10.49
CA HIS A 9 7.70 11.53 11.62
C HIS A 9 7.10 10.86 12.86
N PHE A 10 7.92 10.03 13.48
CA PHE A 10 7.65 9.36 14.74
C PHE A 10 8.62 9.89 15.81
N GLY A 11 8.06 10.35 16.94
CA GLY A 11 8.77 10.61 18.19
C GLY A 11 8.79 12.05 18.69
N PRO A 12 9.57 12.33 19.76
CA PRO A 12 10.42 11.40 20.53
C PRO A 12 9.64 10.33 21.29
N PHE A 13 10.13 9.09 21.26
CA PHE A 13 9.60 7.99 22.06
C PHE A 13 10.35 7.82 23.37
N ALA A 14 9.64 7.46 24.44
CA ALA A 14 10.26 6.92 25.64
C ALA A 14 10.08 5.39 25.67
N ALA A 15 10.74 4.72 26.60
CA ALA A 15 10.57 3.31 26.95
C ALA A 15 9.11 2.79 26.89
N GLU A 16 8.93 1.55 26.43
CA GLU A 16 7.66 0.79 26.43
C GLU A 16 6.53 1.42 25.61
N ASN A 17 6.85 1.95 24.44
CA ASN A 17 5.87 2.58 23.57
C ASN A 17 5.88 1.96 22.17
N TYR A 18 4.68 1.92 21.60
CA TYR A 18 4.40 1.53 20.22
C TYR A 18 3.59 2.65 19.58
N GLU A 19 4.05 3.16 18.45
CA GLU A 19 3.26 4.04 17.59
C GLU A 19 3.34 3.51 16.16
N GLY A 20 2.19 3.49 15.51
CA GLY A 20 2.08 3.03 14.13
C GLY A 20 1.02 3.84 13.41
N VAL A 21 1.16 3.93 12.09
CA VAL A 21 0.07 4.30 11.21
C VAL A 21 -0.25 3.11 10.33
N GLU A 22 -1.54 2.90 10.11
CA GLU A 22 -2.04 1.89 9.18
C GLU A 22 -2.57 2.59 7.94
N ALA A 23 -2.25 2.05 6.77
CA ALA A 23 -2.85 2.48 5.53
C ALA A 23 -4.36 2.20 5.55
N ARG A 24 -5.14 3.07 4.90
CA ARG A 24 -6.58 2.82 4.72
C ARG A 24 -6.88 1.94 3.51
N CYS A 25 -5.89 1.73 2.64
CA CYS A 25 -5.97 0.73 1.60
C CYS A 25 -5.52 -0.61 2.15
N VAL A 26 -6.00 -1.67 1.49
CA VAL A 26 -5.55 -3.03 1.71
C VAL A 26 -5.10 -3.60 0.37
N ILE A 27 -4.17 -4.53 0.42
CA ILE A 27 -3.64 -5.21 -0.77
C ILE A 27 -4.00 -6.68 -0.70
N THR A 28 -4.34 -7.29 -1.83
CA THR A 28 -4.67 -8.72 -1.91
C THR A 28 -3.70 -9.41 -2.87
N GLY A 29 -3.37 -10.67 -2.60
CA GLY A 29 -2.57 -11.50 -3.50
C GLY A 29 -1.08 -11.17 -3.46
N ASP A 30 -0.42 -11.29 -4.61
CA ASP A 30 1.02 -11.02 -4.79
C ASP A 30 1.27 -9.51 -4.84
N PHE A 31 2.41 -9.07 -4.30
CA PHE A 31 2.74 -7.65 -4.22
C PHE A 31 4.23 -7.37 -4.09
N ASP A 32 4.58 -6.12 -4.37
CA ASP A 32 5.90 -5.54 -4.21
C ASP A 32 5.75 -4.11 -3.69
N ILE A 33 6.18 -3.88 -2.46
CA ILE A 33 5.96 -2.64 -1.72
C ILE A 33 7.26 -2.17 -1.07
N GLN A 34 7.51 -0.86 -1.11
CA GLN A 34 8.72 -0.27 -0.56
C GLN A 34 8.46 1.06 0.15
N VAL A 35 9.38 1.42 1.04
CA VAL A 35 9.35 2.68 1.78
C VAL A 35 10.78 3.16 2.06
N ASP A 36 10.98 4.47 2.06
CA ASP A 36 12.22 5.09 2.51
C ASP A 36 12.13 5.34 4.02
N PHE A 37 13.25 5.19 4.73
CA PHE A 37 13.34 5.51 6.15
C PHE A 37 14.54 6.40 6.46
N ASP A 38 14.40 7.17 7.53
CA ASP A 38 15.48 7.93 8.16
C ASP A 38 15.41 7.76 9.69
N LEU A 39 16.57 7.59 10.32
CA LEU A 39 16.73 7.61 11.78
C LEU A 39 17.24 8.99 12.20
N ASP A 40 16.32 9.80 12.73
CA ASP A 40 16.59 11.21 13.07
C ASP A 40 17.34 11.34 14.40
N GLN A 41 16.90 10.60 15.42
CA GLN A 41 17.57 10.50 16.72
C GLN A 41 17.48 9.07 17.20
N TYR A 42 18.61 8.45 17.57
CA TYR A 42 18.57 7.06 18.04
C TYR A 42 19.74 6.79 18.99
N PRO A 43 19.54 5.96 20.03
CA PRO A 43 20.62 5.58 20.93
C PRO A 43 21.36 4.36 20.40
N SER A 44 22.64 4.24 20.74
CA SER A 44 23.42 3.01 20.53
C SER A 44 23.18 2.00 21.65
N THR A 45 21.92 1.75 21.99
CA THR A 45 21.49 0.84 23.04
C THR A 45 20.35 -0.03 22.53
N ASN A 46 20.25 -1.24 23.10
CA ASN A 46 19.18 -2.18 22.85
C ASN A 46 17.81 -1.51 23.03
N SER A 47 16.84 -2.01 22.26
CA SER A 47 15.41 -1.96 22.49
C SER A 47 14.65 -0.89 21.70
N TRP A 48 14.96 -0.75 20.42
CA TRP A 48 14.14 0.03 19.49
C TRP A 48 14.12 -0.58 18.09
N ARG A 49 13.05 -0.30 17.35
CA ARG A 49 12.86 -0.69 15.95
C ARG A 49 12.01 0.33 15.18
N LEU A 50 12.41 0.59 13.94
CA LEU A 50 11.55 1.14 12.89
C LEU A 50 11.22 -0.01 11.94
N ASP A 51 9.94 -0.35 11.76
CA ASP A 51 9.52 -1.39 10.82
C ASP A 51 8.35 -0.99 9.93
N PHE A 52 8.34 -1.61 8.75
CA PHE A 52 7.24 -1.61 7.80
C PHE A 52 6.66 -3.01 7.80
N SER A 53 5.38 -3.13 8.16
CA SER A 53 4.71 -4.39 8.36
C SER A 53 3.49 -4.59 7.46
N ILE A 54 3.19 -5.87 7.27
CA ILE A 54 1.96 -6.38 6.69
C ILE A 54 1.30 -7.30 7.71
N SER A 55 -0.03 -7.32 7.75
CA SER A 55 -0.79 -8.27 8.57
C SER A 55 -2.01 -8.75 7.81
N GLU A 56 -2.32 -10.05 7.92
CA GLU A 56 -3.50 -10.59 7.28
C GLU A 56 -4.77 -10.08 7.99
N GLN A 57 -5.72 -9.61 7.19
CA GLN A 57 -6.95 -9.04 7.68
C GLN A 57 -7.80 -10.13 8.35
N GLY A 58 -8.14 -9.90 9.61
CA GLY A 58 -9.05 -10.76 10.38
C GLY A 58 -8.37 -11.87 11.20
N SER A 59 -7.09 -12.18 10.96
CA SER A 59 -6.33 -13.15 11.77
C SER A 59 -5.54 -12.47 12.89
N GLY A 60 -5.05 -11.23 12.69
CA GLY A 60 -4.41 -10.37 13.71
C GLY A 60 -3.12 -10.90 14.35
N ASN A 61 -2.90 -12.20 14.24
CA ASN A 61 -1.76 -12.96 14.76
C ASN A 61 -0.75 -13.26 13.65
N ASP A 62 -1.20 -13.19 12.41
CA ASP A 62 -0.41 -13.42 11.22
C ASP A 62 0.12 -12.07 10.70
N TRP A 63 1.41 -11.85 10.88
CA TRP A 63 2.09 -10.65 10.41
C TRP A 63 3.50 -10.93 9.87
N ALA A 64 4.00 -10.00 9.06
CA ALA A 64 5.38 -9.99 8.60
C ALA A 64 5.90 -8.55 8.54
N TYR A 65 7.21 -8.35 8.69
CA TYR A 65 7.80 -7.02 8.55
C TYR A 65 9.25 -7.07 8.06
N ALA A 66 9.67 -5.96 7.44
CA ALA A 66 11.06 -5.57 7.29
C ALA A 66 11.32 -4.33 8.16
N GLY A 67 12.48 -4.24 8.80
CA GLY A 67 12.80 -3.10 9.64
C GLY A 67 14.28 -2.89 9.86
N ILE A 68 14.59 -1.84 10.61
CA ILE A 68 15.89 -1.58 11.22
C ILE A 68 15.72 -1.59 12.74
N GLU A 69 16.50 -2.43 13.41
CA GLU A 69 16.40 -2.70 14.84
C GLU A 69 17.77 -2.50 15.51
N TYR A 70 17.76 -2.15 16.79
CA TYR A 70 18.93 -2.23 17.65
C TYR A 70 18.59 -3.08 18.87
N ASP A 71 19.25 -4.22 18.98
CA ASP A 71 19.07 -5.15 20.09
C ASP A 71 20.39 -5.40 20.86
N ALA A 72 20.51 -6.53 21.55
CA ALA A 72 21.74 -6.93 22.22
C ALA A 72 22.90 -7.24 21.25
N GLY A 73 22.59 -7.60 19.99
CA GLY A 73 23.55 -7.85 18.91
C GLY A 73 24.03 -6.58 18.19
N GLY A 74 23.40 -5.44 18.46
CA GLY A 74 23.70 -4.16 17.82
C GLY A 74 22.68 -3.81 16.74
N ARG A 75 23.01 -2.84 15.88
CA ARG A 75 22.11 -2.38 14.82
C ARG A 75 22.14 -3.31 13.62
N HIS A 76 20.97 -3.70 13.14
CA HIS A 76 20.81 -4.60 12.02
C HIS A 76 19.50 -4.32 11.27
N TYR A 77 19.47 -4.70 10.00
CA TYR A 77 18.21 -4.96 9.31
C TYR A 77 17.60 -6.24 9.83
N ILE A 78 16.28 -6.29 9.94
CA ILE A 78 15.53 -7.43 10.44
C ILE A 78 14.39 -7.77 9.49
N ALA A 79 14.18 -9.06 9.28
CA ALA A 79 13.02 -9.59 8.58
C ALA A 79 12.35 -10.65 9.44
N VAL A 80 11.03 -10.53 9.64
CA VAL A 80 10.25 -11.47 10.45
C VAL A 80 8.97 -11.84 9.74
N VAL A 81 8.61 -13.12 9.86
CA VAL A 81 7.28 -13.65 9.53
C VAL A 81 6.78 -14.41 10.75
N ALA A 82 5.54 -14.17 11.14
CA ALA A 82 4.89 -14.81 12.28
C ALA A 82 3.65 -15.60 11.84
N ASP A 83 3.49 -16.76 12.45
CA ASP A 83 2.36 -17.68 12.32
C ASP A 83 1.64 -17.80 13.66
N ASP A 84 0.37 -17.40 13.69
CA ASP A 84 -0.46 -17.34 14.89
C ASP A 84 0.25 -16.64 16.06
N GLY A 85 0.92 -15.53 15.75
CA GLY A 85 1.60 -14.65 16.71
C GLY A 85 3.00 -15.11 17.09
N VAL A 86 3.48 -16.22 16.52
CA VAL A 86 4.80 -16.79 16.78
C VAL A 86 5.71 -16.58 15.58
N ALA A 87 6.82 -15.87 15.77
CA ALA A 87 7.83 -15.71 14.73
C ALA A 87 8.38 -17.08 14.27
N SER A 88 8.05 -17.46 13.04
CA SER A 88 8.51 -18.68 12.37
C SER A 88 9.76 -18.40 11.51
N TYR A 89 9.93 -17.16 11.10
CA TYR A 89 11.12 -16.63 10.43
C TYR A 89 11.61 -15.39 11.16
N ASN A 90 12.89 -15.35 11.52
CA ASN A 90 13.51 -14.19 12.16
C ASN A 90 15.00 -14.18 11.82
N VAL A 91 15.38 -13.30 10.90
CA VAL A 91 16.77 -13.15 10.44
C VAL A 91 17.21 -11.70 10.52
N THR A 92 18.52 -11.52 10.63
CA THR A 92 19.11 -10.20 10.78
C THR A 92 20.35 -10.04 9.91
N GLU A 93 20.61 -8.81 9.46
CA GLU A 93 21.80 -8.43 8.72
C GLU A 93 22.42 -7.15 9.32
N ALA A 94 23.67 -7.23 9.79
CA ALA A 94 24.30 -6.13 10.51
C ALA A 94 24.43 -4.87 9.63
N THR A 95 24.16 -3.69 10.20
CA THR A 95 24.20 -2.44 9.43
C THR A 95 24.68 -1.23 10.22
N SER A 96 25.34 -0.32 9.52
CA SER A 96 25.64 1.03 10.00
C SER A 96 24.74 2.10 9.41
N HIS A 97 23.75 1.72 8.58
CA HIS A 97 22.87 2.67 7.92
C HIS A 97 22.00 3.40 8.93
N THR A 98 21.76 4.68 8.63
CA THR A 98 20.87 5.58 9.38
C THR A 98 19.73 6.07 8.53
N SER A 99 19.75 5.74 7.24
CA SER A 99 18.69 5.98 6.30
C SER A 99 18.81 4.94 5.20
N GLY A 100 17.74 4.73 4.45
CA GLY A 100 17.73 3.77 3.37
C GLY A 100 16.33 3.49 2.88
N LYS A 101 16.17 2.32 2.26
CA LYS A 101 14.88 1.83 1.79
C LYS A 101 14.68 0.41 2.29
N LEU A 102 13.43 0.08 2.60
CA LEU A 102 12.97 -1.27 2.92
C LEU A 102 11.96 -1.69 1.85
N ARG A 103 11.93 -2.99 1.53
CA ARG A 103 11.00 -3.54 0.55
C ARG A 103 10.54 -4.93 0.97
N ILE A 104 9.27 -5.22 0.77
CA ILE A 104 8.65 -6.53 0.97
C ILE A 104 8.07 -6.96 -0.37
N VAL A 105 8.39 -8.18 -0.79
CA VAL A 105 7.85 -8.81 -1.98
C VAL A 105 7.19 -10.12 -1.58
N ARG A 106 5.98 -10.36 -2.07
CA ARG A 106 5.27 -11.63 -1.93
C ARG A 106 4.96 -12.19 -3.32
N ILE A 107 5.32 -13.44 -3.55
CA ILE A 107 5.02 -14.19 -4.78
C ILE A 107 4.48 -15.58 -4.37
N GLY A 108 3.20 -15.82 -4.59
CA GLY A 108 2.49 -16.93 -3.95
C GLY A 108 2.75 -16.93 -2.45
N TYR A 109 3.27 -18.04 -1.92
CA TYR A 109 3.57 -18.18 -0.49
C TYR A 109 4.97 -17.70 -0.09
N ASP A 110 5.77 -17.21 -1.03
CA ASP A 110 7.15 -16.79 -0.78
C ASP A 110 7.22 -15.31 -0.41
N PHE A 111 7.80 -15.02 0.75
CA PHE A 111 8.10 -13.67 1.23
C PHE A 111 9.57 -13.38 1.10
N HIS A 112 9.88 -12.23 0.52
CA HIS A 112 11.22 -11.70 0.40
C HIS A 112 11.31 -10.30 0.98
N PHE A 113 12.37 -10.05 1.74
CA PHE A 113 12.59 -8.80 2.46
C PHE A 113 13.92 -8.22 2.03
N TYR A 114 13.94 -6.94 1.64
CA TYR A 114 15.14 -6.31 1.10
C TYR A 114 15.44 -4.99 1.79
N TYR A 115 16.72 -4.62 1.74
CA TYR A 115 17.19 -3.28 2.03
C TYR A 115 18.01 -2.72 0.87
N TRP A 116 18.02 -1.40 0.73
CA TRP A 116 18.82 -0.74 -0.30
C TRP A 116 20.25 -0.47 0.18
N THR A 117 21.25 -0.91 -0.59
CA THR A 117 22.68 -0.70 -0.31
C THR A 117 23.21 0.66 -0.75
N GLY A 118 22.37 1.50 -1.34
CA GLY A 118 22.76 2.73 -2.04
C GLY A 118 22.87 2.53 -3.55
N SER A 119 22.97 1.29 -4.04
CA SER A 119 23.07 0.99 -5.47
C SER A 119 22.26 -0.23 -5.95
N ALA A 120 21.90 -1.13 -5.04
CA ALA A 120 21.12 -2.34 -5.33
C ALA A 120 20.25 -2.73 -4.13
N TRP A 121 19.24 -3.56 -4.40
CA TRP A 121 18.48 -4.25 -3.37
C TRP A 121 19.24 -5.50 -2.96
N ASP A 122 19.56 -5.61 -1.69
CA ASP A 122 20.10 -6.83 -1.07
C ASP A 122 19.02 -7.45 -0.19
N GLU A 123 18.93 -8.78 -0.20
CA GLU A 123 17.96 -9.53 0.58
C GLU A 123 18.42 -9.68 2.04
N ILE A 124 17.50 -9.52 2.99
CA ILE A 124 17.74 -9.76 4.42
C ILE A 124 17.64 -11.27 4.65
N GLY A 125 18.79 -11.94 4.77
CA GLY A 125 18.85 -13.39 4.85
C GLY A 125 18.48 -14.05 3.51
N SER A 126 17.42 -14.84 3.50
CA SER A 126 16.93 -15.55 2.31
C SER A 126 15.41 -15.59 2.28
N GLY A 127 14.79 -15.67 1.12
CA GLY A 127 13.34 -15.80 1.00
C GLY A 127 12.74 -16.86 1.94
N TYR A 128 11.55 -16.57 2.44
CA TYR A 128 10.79 -17.42 3.35
C TYR A 128 9.54 -17.95 2.65
N THR A 129 9.44 -19.27 2.48
CA THR A 129 8.25 -19.94 1.99
C THR A 129 7.30 -20.24 3.14
N TRP A 130 6.11 -19.64 3.10
CA TRP A 130 5.06 -19.92 4.07
C TRP A 130 4.47 -21.32 3.87
N SER A 131 4.34 -22.08 4.97
CA SER A 131 3.75 -23.42 4.97
C SER A 131 2.58 -23.60 5.93
N GLY A 132 2.12 -22.52 6.58
CA GLY A 132 1.03 -22.54 7.55
C GLY A 132 -0.35 -22.57 6.90
N THR A 133 -1.41 -22.65 7.72
CA THR A 133 -2.80 -22.51 7.27
C THR A 133 -3.24 -21.07 7.45
N GLY A 134 -3.01 -20.24 6.45
CA GLY A 134 -3.20 -18.78 6.45
C GLY A 134 -2.38 -18.17 5.31
N TRP A 135 -2.60 -16.92 4.92
CA TRP A 135 -1.83 -16.21 3.88
C TRP A 135 -1.94 -16.75 2.43
N GLY A 136 -3.09 -17.34 2.05
CA GLY A 136 -3.42 -17.65 0.65
C GLY A 136 -3.50 -16.38 -0.22
N ASP A 137 -4.52 -16.22 -1.05
CA ASP A 137 -4.79 -14.93 -1.71
C ASP A 137 -5.38 -13.91 -0.72
N GLY A 138 -4.78 -13.81 0.47
CA GLY A 138 -5.25 -13.04 1.60
C GLY A 138 -5.21 -11.55 1.34
N THR A 139 -6.00 -10.82 2.11
CA THR A 139 -6.01 -9.35 2.13
C THR A 139 -5.16 -8.87 3.29
N PHE A 140 -4.26 -7.93 3.02
CA PHE A 140 -3.25 -7.45 3.96
C PHE A 140 -3.45 -5.98 4.30
N ASN A 141 -3.40 -5.67 5.61
CA ASN A 141 -3.23 -4.31 6.08
C ASN A 141 -1.75 -3.95 6.06
N LEU A 142 -1.45 -2.69 5.75
CA LEU A 142 -0.08 -2.17 5.69
C LEU A 142 0.13 -1.18 6.82
N ALA A 143 1.23 -1.29 7.55
CA ALA A 143 1.54 -0.35 8.63
C ALA A 143 3.00 0.08 8.66
N LEU A 144 3.22 1.33 9.06
CA LEU A 144 4.53 1.89 9.35
C LEU A 144 4.60 2.09 10.86
N ASN A 145 5.57 1.46 11.51
CA ASN A 145 5.64 1.40 12.95
C ASN A 145 7.00 1.87 13.47
N MET A 146 6.95 2.38 14.70
CA MET A 146 8.11 2.53 15.55
C MET A 146 7.81 1.94 16.93
N THR A 147 8.72 1.10 17.39
CA THR A 147 8.61 0.42 18.69
C THR A 147 9.85 0.73 19.51
N ALA A 148 9.66 1.10 20.78
CA ALA A 148 10.71 1.18 21.78
C ALA A 148 10.31 0.35 23.00
N TRP A 149 11.19 -0.54 23.43
CA TRP A 149 10.99 -1.38 24.62
C TRP A 149 12.15 -1.20 25.60
N GLY A 150 12.07 -1.81 26.78
CA GLY A 150 13.07 -1.62 27.82
C GLY A 150 13.10 -0.17 28.34
N SER A 151 14.01 0.13 29.27
CA SER A 151 13.87 1.29 30.17
C SER A 151 14.54 2.60 29.71
N SER A 152 15.16 2.70 28.53
CA SER A 152 15.92 3.93 28.20
C SER A 152 16.32 4.10 26.73
N THR A 153 15.36 4.29 25.83
CA THR A 153 15.70 4.70 24.45
C THR A 153 14.81 5.82 23.96
N THR A 154 15.40 6.98 23.67
CA THR A 154 14.75 8.01 22.84
C THR A 154 15.12 7.79 21.40
N VAL A 155 14.17 7.22 20.66
CA VAL A 155 14.25 7.01 19.22
C VAL A 155 13.25 7.92 18.51
N GLU A 156 13.69 8.46 17.40
CA GLU A 156 12.94 9.23 16.41
C GLU A 156 13.35 8.75 15.04
N GLY A 157 12.37 8.68 14.15
CA GLY A 157 12.60 8.33 12.77
C GLY A 157 11.44 8.76 11.91
N SER A 158 11.65 8.71 10.60
CA SER A 158 10.65 9.10 9.64
C SER A 158 10.59 8.16 8.46
N TYR A 159 9.41 8.10 7.84
CA TYR A 159 9.18 7.37 6.59
C TYR A 159 8.79 8.35 5.48
N ASP A 160 9.21 8.01 4.26
CA ASP A 160 8.87 8.77 3.05
C ASP A 160 8.78 7.83 1.84
N ASN A 161 8.30 8.36 0.71
CA ASN A 161 8.26 7.69 -0.60
C ASN A 161 7.67 6.27 -0.57
N PHE A 162 6.63 6.05 0.25
CA PHE A 162 5.88 4.81 0.23
C PHE A 162 5.36 4.54 -1.17
N THR A 163 5.70 3.37 -1.71
CA THR A 163 5.41 3.00 -3.10
C THR A 163 4.94 1.55 -3.16
N VAL A 164 3.82 1.32 -3.83
CA VAL A 164 3.41 -0.01 -4.29
C VAL A 164 3.88 -0.15 -5.73
N ASN A 165 4.92 -0.96 -5.95
CA ASN A 165 5.49 -1.20 -7.28
C ASN A 165 4.56 -2.11 -8.10
N SER A 166 3.96 -3.12 -7.45
CA SER A 166 2.93 -3.98 -8.01
C SER A 166 2.06 -4.58 -6.89
N ALA A 167 0.80 -4.88 -7.20
CA ALA A 167 -0.10 -5.67 -6.38
C ALA A 167 -1.16 -6.30 -7.30
N ASP A 168 -1.65 -7.50 -6.99
CA ASP A 168 -2.75 -8.11 -7.74
C ASP A 168 -4.04 -7.28 -7.60
N GLU A 169 -4.34 -6.83 -6.38
CA GLU A 169 -5.47 -5.95 -6.12
C GLU A 169 -5.15 -4.96 -4.99
N ILE A 170 -5.59 -3.70 -5.14
CA ILE A 170 -5.58 -2.70 -4.08
C ILE A 170 -7.01 -2.20 -3.91
N THR A 171 -7.56 -2.37 -2.72
CA THR A 171 -8.92 -1.89 -2.40
C THR A 171 -8.92 -0.95 -1.20
N GLY A 172 -10.03 -0.25 -0.98
CA GLY A 172 -10.20 0.70 0.11
C GLY A 172 -10.04 2.16 -0.34
N TYR A 173 -9.73 3.03 0.62
CA TYR A 173 -9.64 4.47 0.37
C TYR A 173 -8.28 4.84 -0.23
N LEU A 174 -8.30 5.34 -1.47
CA LEU A 174 -7.10 5.74 -2.22
C LEU A 174 -6.84 7.26 -2.20
N GLY A 175 -7.73 8.05 -1.58
CA GLY A 175 -7.63 9.52 -1.51
C GLY A 175 -8.96 10.20 -1.84
N GLU A 176 -9.06 11.49 -1.55
CA GLU A 176 -10.16 12.33 -2.04
C GLU A 176 -9.96 12.66 -3.53
N THR A 177 -11.05 13.06 -4.17
CA THR A 177 -11.02 13.72 -5.47
C THR A 177 -9.99 14.86 -5.49
N GLY A 178 -9.04 14.79 -6.43
CA GLY A 178 -7.96 15.77 -6.57
C GLY A 178 -6.66 15.39 -5.88
N ASP A 179 -6.65 14.40 -4.98
CA ASP A 179 -5.43 13.87 -4.41
C ASP A 179 -4.62 13.12 -5.47
N ARG A 180 -3.28 13.22 -5.38
CA ARG A 180 -2.38 12.59 -6.36
C ARG A 180 -2.63 11.09 -6.49
N ALA A 181 -2.90 10.39 -5.38
CA ALA A 181 -3.17 8.96 -5.39
C ALA A 181 -4.49 8.63 -6.13
N ALA A 182 -5.56 9.40 -5.90
CA ALA A 182 -6.82 9.25 -6.63
C ALA A 182 -6.69 9.57 -8.13
N GLN A 183 -5.82 10.51 -8.49
CA GLN A 183 -5.52 10.87 -9.88
C GLN A 183 -4.67 9.81 -10.60
N GLN A 184 -3.90 9.01 -9.86
CA GLN A 184 -3.02 7.96 -10.43
C GLN A 184 -3.72 6.63 -10.64
N VAL A 185 -4.92 6.43 -10.09
CA VAL A 185 -5.80 5.30 -10.49
C VAL A 185 -6.22 5.45 -11.96
N TRP A 186 -6.09 6.66 -12.52
CA TRP A 186 -6.30 6.93 -13.92
C TRP A 186 -5.02 6.82 -14.73
N ASP A 187 -4.90 5.75 -15.52
CA ASP A 187 -3.93 5.70 -16.60
C ASP A 187 -4.59 5.96 -17.96
N GLY A 188 -3.77 6.27 -18.95
CA GLY A 188 -4.24 6.52 -20.32
C GLY A 188 -4.64 5.25 -21.07
N ASP A 189 -4.52 4.08 -20.45
CA ASP A 189 -4.72 2.77 -21.04
C ASP A 189 -6.09 2.17 -20.67
N PHE A 190 -6.94 2.92 -19.97
CA PHE A 190 -8.34 2.54 -19.81
C PHE A 190 -9.03 2.37 -21.17
N GLU A 191 -9.33 1.12 -21.51
CA GLU A 191 -10.07 0.72 -22.72
C GLU A 191 -11.47 1.33 -22.77
N LEU A 192 -12.06 1.64 -21.61
CA LEU A 192 -13.37 2.29 -21.53
C LEU A 192 -13.61 2.99 -20.20
N VAL A 193 -13.78 4.30 -20.27
CA VAL A 193 -14.22 5.13 -19.13
C VAL A 193 -15.64 5.60 -19.39
N TYR A 194 -16.56 5.21 -18.51
CA TYR A 194 -17.93 5.70 -18.52
C TYR A 194 -18.08 6.85 -17.53
N HIS A 195 -18.14 8.07 -18.03
CA HIS A 195 -18.64 9.21 -17.26
C HIS A 195 -20.16 9.23 -17.37
N PHE A 196 -20.85 9.10 -16.22
CA PHE A 196 -22.29 9.34 -16.15
C PHE A 196 -22.55 10.85 -16.11
N ASP A 197 -22.31 11.52 -17.24
CA ASP A 197 -22.40 12.97 -17.42
C ASP A 197 -23.85 13.45 -17.63
N GLN A 198 -24.78 13.06 -16.74
CA GLN A 198 -26.15 13.58 -16.77
C GLN A 198 -26.58 14.05 -15.38
N PRO A 199 -26.55 15.38 -15.13
CA PRO A 199 -27.08 15.91 -13.88
C PRO A 199 -28.61 15.78 -13.88
N PRO A 200 -29.22 15.24 -12.81
CA PRO A 200 -30.64 14.92 -12.80
C PRO A 200 -31.55 16.16 -12.77
N GLU A 201 -31.09 17.31 -12.27
CA GLU A 201 -31.99 18.44 -11.97
C GLU A 201 -31.63 19.76 -12.67
N GLY A 202 -30.45 19.83 -13.31
CA GLY A 202 -30.08 20.93 -14.18
C GLY A 202 -29.57 22.18 -13.47
N ASP A 203 -29.20 22.08 -12.20
CA ASP A 203 -28.41 23.12 -11.54
C ASP A 203 -26.92 23.01 -11.91
N ALA A 204 -26.16 24.08 -11.65
CA ALA A 204 -24.72 24.12 -11.92
C ALA A 204 -23.94 23.24 -10.93
N ASP A 205 -22.88 22.58 -11.43
CA ASP A 205 -21.89 21.82 -10.65
C ASP A 205 -22.40 20.55 -9.94
N GLU A 206 -23.42 19.87 -10.48
CA GLU A 206 -23.94 18.61 -9.91
C GLU A 206 -23.06 17.38 -10.21
N ILE A 207 -22.24 17.43 -11.27
CA ILE A 207 -21.26 16.38 -11.62
C ILE A 207 -19.87 17.00 -11.66
N LEU A 208 -19.19 16.89 -10.53
CA LEU A 208 -17.83 17.36 -10.39
C LEU A 208 -16.88 16.39 -11.09
N ASP A 209 -16.35 16.80 -12.24
CA ASP A 209 -15.12 16.23 -12.79
C ASP A 209 -14.03 16.27 -11.71
N SER A 210 -13.51 15.10 -11.36
CA SER A 210 -12.54 14.93 -10.29
C SER A 210 -11.12 15.36 -10.68
N THR A 211 -10.91 15.79 -11.93
CA THR A 211 -9.61 16.26 -12.43
C THR A 211 -9.41 17.77 -12.22
N VAL A 212 -8.14 18.20 -12.17
CA VAL A 212 -7.75 19.62 -12.00
C VAL A 212 -8.23 20.52 -13.13
N ASN A 213 -8.63 19.91 -14.25
CA ASN A 213 -9.03 20.62 -15.45
C ASN A 213 -10.42 21.23 -15.31
N ALA A 214 -11.17 20.86 -14.25
CA ALA A 214 -12.50 21.38 -13.93
C ALA A 214 -13.42 21.38 -15.16
N ILE A 215 -13.36 20.31 -15.97
CA ILE A 215 -14.23 20.14 -17.12
C ILE A 215 -15.54 19.55 -16.59
N HIS A 216 -16.19 20.31 -15.73
CA HIS A 216 -17.50 19.97 -15.21
C HIS A 216 -18.48 19.91 -16.39
N GLY A 217 -19.31 18.88 -16.41
CA GLY A 217 -20.39 18.79 -17.36
C GLY A 217 -21.31 20.00 -17.20
N GLN A 218 -21.51 20.78 -18.27
CA GLN A 218 -22.56 21.80 -18.32
C GLN A 218 -23.78 21.21 -19.03
N THR A 219 -24.95 21.36 -18.41
CA THR A 219 -26.20 21.05 -19.11
C THR A 219 -26.37 21.97 -20.32
N VAL A 220 -26.62 21.38 -21.48
CA VAL A 220 -27.02 22.13 -22.67
C VAL A 220 -28.51 21.88 -22.92
N GLY A 221 -29.36 22.79 -22.42
CA GLY A 221 -30.81 22.80 -22.70
C GLY A 221 -31.69 23.11 -21.49
N THR A 222 -32.97 23.42 -21.72
CA THR A 222 -33.98 23.61 -20.66
C THR A 222 -34.49 22.24 -20.18
N GLY A 223 -33.77 21.62 -19.24
CA GLY A 223 -34.11 20.34 -18.64
C GLY A 223 -35.26 20.46 -17.63
N GLY A 224 -36.50 20.25 -18.07
CA GLY A 224 -37.57 19.88 -17.13
C GLY A 224 -37.49 18.38 -16.82
N THR A 225 -37.94 17.96 -15.63
CA THR A 225 -37.98 16.56 -15.14
C THR A 225 -38.64 15.54 -16.08
N ALA A 226 -39.28 15.99 -17.16
CA ALA A 226 -39.85 15.18 -18.23
C ALA A 226 -38.82 14.59 -19.22
N LEU A 227 -37.53 14.91 -19.07
CA LEU A 227 -36.45 14.38 -19.93
C LEU A 227 -35.60 13.30 -19.26
N LEU A 228 -35.89 12.96 -17.99
CA LEU A 228 -35.30 11.80 -17.33
C LEU A 228 -35.88 10.52 -17.96
N VAL A 229 -35.02 9.75 -18.59
CA VAL A 229 -35.26 8.36 -19.00
C VAL A 229 -34.26 7.49 -18.26
N ASP A 230 -34.66 6.31 -17.81
CA ASP A 230 -33.74 5.32 -17.26
C ASP A 230 -32.68 5.02 -18.35
N ALA A 231 -31.49 5.61 -18.19
CA ALA A 231 -30.29 5.50 -19.02
C ALA A 231 -30.53 5.07 -20.49
N LEU A 232 -30.71 6.03 -21.40
CA LEU A 232 -30.56 5.76 -22.83
C LEU A 232 -29.06 5.73 -23.20
N MET A 233 -28.38 4.63 -22.85
CA MET A 233 -27.04 4.35 -23.39
C MET A 233 -27.15 4.19 -24.90
N GLY A 234 -26.88 5.25 -25.65
CA GLY A 234 -26.91 5.35 -27.13
C GLY A 234 -27.32 4.07 -27.86
N LYS A 235 -26.35 3.35 -28.44
CA LYS A 235 -26.51 1.93 -28.80
C LYS A 235 -25.69 1.09 -27.82
N GLY A 236 -26.35 0.42 -26.88
CA GLY A 236 -25.77 -0.73 -26.21
C GLY A 236 -25.52 -1.87 -27.21
N VAL A 237 -24.59 -2.75 -26.89
CA VAL A 237 -24.45 -4.03 -27.60
C VAL A 237 -25.68 -4.87 -27.25
N TYR A 238 -26.56 -5.09 -28.23
CA TYR A 238 -27.65 -6.06 -28.12
C TYR A 238 -27.09 -7.42 -28.53
N LEU A 239 -26.90 -8.31 -27.56
CA LEU A 239 -26.55 -9.70 -27.79
C LEU A 239 -27.87 -10.49 -27.89
N GLU A 240 -28.16 -11.08 -29.04
CA GLU A 240 -29.28 -12.02 -29.19
C GLU A 240 -28.93 -13.42 -28.65
N ASP A 241 -29.86 -14.38 -28.70
CA ASP A 241 -29.79 -15.66 -27.97
C ASP A 241 -28.50 -16.49 -28.22
N GLU A 242 -27.75 -16.18 -29.27
CA GLU A 242 -26.51 -16.86 -29.68
C GLU A 242 -25.27 -15.95 -29.70
N ASP A 243 -25.42 -14.66 -29.38
CA ASP A 243 -24.32 -13.70 -29.36
C ASP A 243 -23.51 -13.81 -28.06
N ARG A 244 -22.19 -13.66 -28.19
CA ARG A 244 -21.29 -13.53 -27.04
C ARG A 244 -20.15 -12.58 -27.37
N ILE A 245 -19.66 -11.90 -26.35
CA ILE A 245 -18.43 -11.11 -26.42
C ILE A 245 -17.31 -12.05 -25.98
N GLU A 246 -16.41 -12.40 -26.91
CA GLU A 246 -15.19 -13.13 -26.58
C GLU A 246 -14.04 -12.14 -26.39
N PHE A 247 -13.40 -12.22 -25.23
CA PHE A 247 -12.13 -11.56 -24.97
C PHE A 247 -11.01 -12.58 -25.18
N GLU A 248 -10.17 -12.38 -26.19
CA GLU A 248 -8.90 -13.09 -26.26
C GLU A 248 -7.94 -12.42 -25.27
N LEU A 249 -7.75 -13.03 -24.11
CA LEU A 249 -6.59 -12.72 -23.29
C LEU A 249 -5.36 -13.18 -24.09
N GLY A 250 -4.55 -12.22 -24.52
CA GLY A 250 -3.33 -12.49 -25.29
C GLY A 250 -2.54 -13.61 -24.62
N GLN A 251 -2.12 -14.60 -25.41
CA GLN A 251 -1.29 -15.69 -24.92
C GLN A 251 -0.09 -15.11 -24.18
N ALA A 252 0.00 -15.35 -22.88
CA ALA A 252 1.25 -15.21 -22.17
C ALA A 252 2.25 -16.15 -22.88
N LEU A 253 3.20 -15.55 -23.60
CA LEU A 253 4.35 -16.26 -24.13
C LEU A 253 5.11 -16.82 -22.92
N VAL A 254 4.96 -18.11 -22.69
CA VAL A 254 5.87 -18.88 -21.84
C VAL A 254 7.11 -19.16 -22.68
N GLU A 255 8.17 -18.41 -22.46
CA GLU A 255 9.55 -18.86 -22.70
C GLU A 255 10.28 -19.01 -21.37
#